data_AF-A0A7Y5RRA2-F1
#
_entry.id   AF-A0A7Y5RRA2-F1
#
_cell.length_a   1.000
_cell.length_b   1.000
_cell.length_c   1.000
_cell.angle_alpha   90.00
_cell.angle_beta   90.00
_cell.angle_gamma   90.00
#
_symmetry.space_group_name_H-M   'P 1'
#
loop_
_entity.id
_entity.type
_entity.pdbx_description
1 polymer ?
#
loop_
_entity_poly.entity_id
_entity_poly.type
_entity_poly.pdbx_seq_one_letter_code
_entity_poly.pdbx_strand_id
1 'polypeptide(L)' 'TRLKPDGAFLVKVFQGTDYEAFLNLMPDTFKTVVVRKPDASRDRSPELYLLGRTLR' A
#
# COMPACT_ATOMS: atom_id res chain seq x y z
N THR A 1 6.69 -13.09 -10.33
CA THR A 1 6.13 -12.89 -8.98
C THR A 1 5.34 -14.14 -8.59
N ARG A 2 5.05 -14.42 -7.30
CA ARG A 2 4.19 -15.56 -6.89
C ARG A 2 2.72 -15.18 -6.62
N LEU A 3 2.36 -13.91 -6.84
CA LEU A 3 1.00 -13.42 -6.67
C LEU A 3 0.18 -13.79 -7.90
N LYS A 4 -1.06 -14.28 -7.69
CA LYS A 4 -2.00 -14.52 -8.79
C LYS A 4 -2.34 -13.21 -9.52
N PRO A 5 -2.70 -13.23 -10.82
CA PRO A 5 -3.03 -12.02 -11.57
C PRO A 5 -4.12 -11.15 -10.91
N ASP A 6 -5.10 -11.76 -10.25
CA ASP A 6 -6.19 -11.13 -9.52
C ASP A 6 -5.89 -10.93 -8.01
N GLY A 7 -4.69 -11.30 -7.57
CA GLY A 7 -4.28 -11.24 -6.18
C GLY A 7 -4.16 -9.81 -5.64
N ALA A 8 -3.98 -9.73 -4.32
CA ALA A 8 -3.78 -8.48 -3.60
C ALA A 8 -2.46 -8.49 -2.82
N PHE A 9 -1.81 -7.34 -2.76
CA PHE A 9 -0.63 -7.06 -1.96
C PHE A 9 -1.00 -6.01 -0.91
N LEU A 10 -0.86 -6.37 0.37
CA LEU A 10 -1.10 -5.49 1.50
C LEU A 10 0.21 -5.28 2.25
N VAL A 11 0.60 -4.03 2.47
CA VAL A 11 1.82 -3.67 3.20
C VAL A 11 1.56 -2.55 4.19
N LYS A 12 2.14 -2.70 5.39
CA LYS A 12 2.21 -1.65 6.40
C LYS A 12 3.42 -0.77 6.12
N VAL A 13 3.22 0.54 6.10
CA VAL A 13 4.24 1.56 5.88
C VAL A 13 4.15 2.63 6.96
N PHE A 14 5.22 3.39 7.13
CA PHE A 14 5.22 4.60 7.95
C PHE A 14 5.37 5.82 7.03
N GLN A 15 4.60 6.87 7.28
CA GLN A 15 4.75 8.16 6.60
C GLN A 15 6.10 8.79 6.98
N GLY A 16 7.03 8.75 6.05
CA GLY A 16 8.38 9.31 6.15
C GLY A 16 8.90 9.65 4.77
N THR A 17 10.21 9.91 4.65
CA THR A 17 10.84 10.44 3.42
C THR A 17 10.51 9.66 2.15
N ASP A 18 10.45 8.33 2.23
CA ASP A 18 10.27 7.48 1.04
C ASP A 18 8.82 7.06 0.79
N TYR A 19 7.87 7.49 1.63
CA TYR A 19 6.47 7.07 1.54
C TYR A 19 5.84 7.46 0.19
N GLU A 20 5.97 8.73 -0.20
CA GLU A 20 5.41 9.25 -1.44
C GLU A 20 6.04 8.57 -2.67
N ALA A 21 7.37 8.40 -2.66
CA ALA A 21 8.06 7.71 -3.74
C ALA A 21 7.58 6.26 -3.89
N PHE A 22 7.43 5.53 -2.78
CA PHE A 22 6.91 4.16 -2.80
C PHE A 22 5.46 4.09 -3.28
N LEU A 23 4.60 4.99 -2.78
CA LEU A 23 3.20 5.07 -3.21
C LEU A 23 3.07 5.31 -4.72
N ASN A 24 3.91 6.19 -5.28
CA ASN A 24 3.89 6.53 -6.70
C ASN A 24 4.37 5.40 -7.62
N LEU A 25 5.15 4.44 -7.12
CA LEU A 25 5.57 3.26 -7.89
C LEU A 25 4.51 2.15 -7.92
N MET A 26 3.59 2.11 -6.95
CA MET A 26 2.61 1.02 -6.86
C MET A 26 1.65 0.94 -8.07
N PRO A 27 1.16 2.06 -8.65
CA PRO A 27 0.30 2.03 -9.84
C PRO A 27 0.95 1.39 -11.06
N ASP A 28 2.29 1.32 -11.15
CA ASP A 28 2.98 0.64 -12.25
C ASP A 28 2.82 -0.88 -12.17
N THR A 29 2.61 -1.41 -10.97
CA THR A 29 2.48 -2.86 -10.72
C THR A 29 1.01 -3.29 -10.56
N PHE A 30 0.16 -2.45 -9.97
CA PHE A 30 -1.22 -2.80 -9.63
C PHE A 30 -2.23 -1.94 -10.37
N LYS A 31 -3.39 -2.51 -10.71
CA LYS A 31 -4.48 -1.77 -11.36
C LYS A 31 -5.13 -0.78 -10.39
N THR A 32 -5.23 -1.15 -9.11
CA THR A 32 -5.78 -0.27 -8.07
C THR A 32 -4.86 -0.24 -6.87
N VAL A 33 -4.62 0.96 -6.34
CA VAL A 33 -3.83 1.20 -5.11
C VAL A 33 -4.67 2.02 -4.15
N VAL A 34 -4.70 1.60 -2.89
CA VAL A 34 -5.58 2.19 -1.88
C VAL A 34 -4.81 2.39 -0.58
N VAL A 35 -4.88 3.60 -0.02
CA VAL A 35 -4.32 3.92 1.30
C VAL A 35 -5.38 3.70 2.39
N ARG A 36 -4.98 3.09 3.51
CA ARG A 36 -5.84 2.81 4.67
C ARG A 36 -5.13 3.14 5.98
N LYS A 37 -5.76 3.96 6.80
CA LYS A 37 -5.43 4.13 8.23
C LYS A 37 -6.34 3.17 9.01
N PRO A 38 -5.82 2.13 9.68
CA PRO A 38 -6.69 1.22 10.42
C PRO A 38 -7.17 1.86 11.72
N ASP A 39 -8.39 1.56 12.13
CA ASP A 39 -8.99 2.06 13.39
C ASP A 39 -8.19 1.63 14.64
N ALA A 40 -7.47 0.50 14.53
CA ALA A 40 -6.55 0.03 15.58
C ALA A 40 -5.24 0.83 15.66
N SER A 41 -4.95 1.71 14.69
CA SER A 41 -3.78 2.58 14.73
C SER A 41 -4.00 3.69 15.77
N ARG A 42 -3.00 3.95 16.63
CA ARG A 42 -3.03 5.12 17.51
C ARG A 42 -3.04 6.39 16.66
N ASP A 43 -3.82 7.39 17.04
CA ASP A 43 -3.97 8.67 16.30
C ASP A 43 -2.62 9.33 15.96
N ARG A 44 -1.64 9.23 16.86
CA ARG A 44 -0.29 9.79 16.70
C ARG A 44 0.69 8.94 15.89
N SER A 45 0.30 7.72 15.50
CA SER A 45 1.19 6.84 14.72
C SER A 45 1.24 7.32 13.27
N PRO A 46 2.41 7.42 12.62
CA PRO A 46 2.51 7.68 11.19
C PRO A 46 2.25 6.43 10.34
N GLU A 47 1.74 5.36 10.94
CA GLU A 47 1.48 4.09 10.25
C GLU A 47 0.27 4.14 9.31
N LEU A 48 0.43 3.57 8.12
CA LEU A 48 -0.60 3.35 7.12
C LEU A 48 -0.47 1.97 6.50
N TYR A 49 -1.53 1.52 5.84
CA TYR A 49 -1.53 0.35 4.97
C TYR A 49 -1.75 0.78 3.53
N LEU A 50 -0.96 0.20 2.62
CA LEU A 50 -1.16 0.31 1.18
C LEU A 50 -1.67 -1.03 0.65
N LEU A 51 -2.79 -1.00 -0.07
CA LEU A 51 -3.42 -2.15 -0.69
C LEU A 51 -3.35 -2.01 -2.22
N GLY A 52 -2.48 -2.80 -2.84
CA GLY A 52 -2.46 -3.02 -4.29
C GLY A 52 -3.34 -4.21 -4.67
N ARG A 53 -4.24 -4.06 -5.65
CA ARG A 53 -5.06 -5.18 -6.17
C ARG A 53 -4.91 -5.30 -7.67
N THR A 54 -4.92 -6.56 -8.11
CA THR A 54 -4.79 -6.99 -9.51
C THR A 54 -3.47 -6.55 -10.13
N LEU A 55 -2.63 -7.51 -10.48
CA LEU A 55 -1.41 -7.23 -11.22
C LEU A 55 -1.75 -6.65 -12.60
N ARG A 56 -0.95 -5.69 -13.04
CA ARG A 56 -0.93 -5.23 -14.42
C ARG A 56 -0.25 -6.25 -15.33
#